data_AF-A0A3D0XID8-F1
#
_entry.id   AF-A0A3D0XID8-F1
#
_cell.length_a   1.000
_cell.length_b   1.000
_cell.length_c   1.000
_cell.angle_alpha   90.00
_cell.angle_beta   90.00
_cell.angle_gamma   90.00
#
_symmetry.space_group_name_H-M   'P 1'
#
loop_
_entity.id
_entity.type
_entity.pdbx_description
1 polymer ?
#
loop_
_entity_poly.entity_id
_entity_poly.type
_entity_poly.pdbx_seq_one_letter_code
_entity_poly.pdbx_strand_id
1 'polypeptide(L)' 'WYTLDLDYARIASMLKEVGFGGYVSLEFEGKAPAEEGVRKSVEWLRSHLS' A
#
# COMPACT_ATOMS: atom_id res chain seq x y z
N TRP A 1 -1.26 20.11 -2.29
CA TRP A 1 -1.18 18.74 -1.73
C TRP A 1 -2.23 17.93 -2.44
N TYR A 2 -1.81 17.17 -3.45
CA TYR A 2 -2.71 16.24 -4.14
C TYR A 2 -2.79 15.01 -3.24
N THR A 3 -3.97 14.72 -2.71
CA THR A 3 -4.22 13.40 -2.13
C THR A 3 -4.74 12.54 -3.27
N LEU A 4 -3.95 11.55 -3.68
CA LEU A 4 -4.37 10.60 -4.70
C LEU A 4 -5.28 9.59 -4.00
N ASP A 5 -6.57 9.61 -4.35
CA ASP A 5 -7.55 8.65 -3.83
C ASP A 5 -7.45 7.37 -4.66
N LEU A 6 -6.60 6.45 -4.19
CA LEU A 6 -6.35 5.17 -4.85
C LEU A 6 -7.34 4.13 -4.33
N ASP A 7 -7.95 3.39 -5.26
CA ASP A 7 -8.76 2.21 -4.94
C ASP A 7 -7.87 0.98 -4.82
N TYR A 8 -7.35 0.73 -3.63
CA TYR A 8 -6.43 -0.38 -3.40
C TYR A 8 -7.11 -1.75 -3.39
N ALA A 9 -8.43 -1.83 -3.15
CA ALA A 9 -9.15 -3.09 -3.26
C ALA A 9 -9.17 -3.57 -4.73
N ARG A 10 -9.39 -2.64 -5.66
CA ARG A 10 -9.26 -2.90 -7.09
C ARG A 10 -7.83 -3.28 -7.48
N ILE A 11 -6.82 -2.56 -6.98
CA ILE A 11 -5.40 -2.86 -7.27
C ILE A 11 -5.03 -4.27 -6.76
N ALA A 12 -5.43 -4.62 -5.54
CA ALA A 12 -5.20 -5.93 -4.95
C ALA A 12 -5.80 -7.06 -5.81
N SER A 13 -7.03 -6.86 -6.30
CA SER A 13 -7.73 -7.80 -7.16
C SER A 13 -6.96 -8.03 -8.46
N MET A 14 -6.45 -6.96 -9.09
CA MET A 14 -5.65 -7.05 -10.32
C MET A 14 -4.35 -7.83 -10.12
N LEU A 15 -3.61 -7.55 -9.03
CA LEU A 15 -2.36 -8.25 -8.73
C LEU A 15 -2.59 -9.75 -8.50
N LYS A 16 -3.70 -10.11 -7.85
CA LYS A 16 -4.10 -11.49 -7.63
C LYS A 16 -4.50 -12.20 -8.93
N GLU A 17 -5.28 -11.53 -9.78
CA GLU A 17 -5.77 -12.08 -11.05
C GLU A 17 -4.63 -12.48 -11.99
N VAL A 18 -3.57 -11.67 -12.04
CA VAL A 18 -2.39 -11.97 -12.86
C VAL A 18 -1.37 -12.89 -12.16
N GLY A 19 -1.67 -13.35 -10.95
CA GLY A 19 -0.79 -14.24 -10.18
C GLY A 19 0.54 -13.60 -9.78
N PHE A 20 0.56 -12.30 -9.49
CA PHE A 20 1.77 -11.59 -9.08
C PHE A 20 2.29 -12.12 -7.74
N GLY A 21 3.47 -12.76 -7.76
CA GLY A 21 4.16 -13.30 -6.58
C GLY A 21 5.43 -12.54 -6.19
N GLY A 22 5.64 -11.34 -6.74
CA GLY A 22 6.79 -10.50 -6.43
C GLY A 22 6.63 -9.70 -5.15
N TYR A 23 7.57 -8.81 -4.88
CA TYR A 23 7.52 -7.91 -3.72
C TYR A 23 6.68 -6.66 -4.01
N VAL A 24 5.90 -6.23 -3.03
CA VAL A 24 5.27 -4.90 -3.00
C VAL A 24 6.08 -4.03 -2.05
N SER A 25 6.77 -3.03 -2.59
CA SER A 25 7.56 -2.06 -1.83
C SER A 25 6.74 -0.81 -1.50
N LEU A 26 6.82 -0.34 -0.26
CA LEU A 26 6.26 0.94 0.15
C LEU A 26 7.36 2.02 0.10
N GLU A 27 7.08 3.11 -0.61
CA GLU A 27 7.80 4.38 -0.50
C GLU A 27 7.00 5.34 0.37
N PHE A 28 7.65 6.01 1.33
CA PHE A 28 6.97 6.86 2.32
C PHE A 28 7.53 8.29 2.31
N GLU A 29 6.75 9.23 1.78
CA GLU A 29 7.04 10.67 1.75
C GLU A 29 6.08 11.48 2.65
N GLY A 30 5.42 10.81 3.60
CA GLY A 30 4.49 11.42 4.53
C GLY A 30 5.18 12.32 5.57
N LYS A 31 4.39 13.21 6.20
CA LYS A 31 4.90 14.17 7.21
C LYS A 31 5.00 13.60 8.63
N ALA A 32 4.45 12.41 8.86
CA ALA A 32 4.49 11.77 10.17
C ALA A 32 5.90 11.25 10.49
N PRO A 33 6.27 11.07 11.78
CA PRO A 33 7.47 10.34 12.14
C PRO A 33 7.54 9.01 11.40
N ALA A 34 8.70 8.71 10.80
CA ALA A 34 8.85 7.57 9.89
C ALA A 34 8.42 6.25 10.54
N GLU A 35 8.79 6.02 11.80
CA GLU A 35 8.42 4.81 12.55
C GLU A 35 6.90 4.60 12.63
N GLU A 36 6.14 5.67 12.86
CA GLU A 36 4.68 5.60 12.95
C GLU A 36 4.03 5.52 11.56
N GLY A 37 4.46 6.39 10.65
CA GLY A 37 3.88 6.53 9.31
C GLY A 37 4.09 5.30 8.45
N VAL A 38 5.31 4.76 8.45
CA VAL A 38 5.65 3.53 7.72
C VAL A 38 4.89 2.35 8.31
N ARG A 39 4.85 2.21 9.65
CA ARG A 39 4.13 1.11 10.31
C ARG A 39 2.64 1.09 9.92
N LYS A 40 1.95 2.23 10.04
CA LYS A 40 0.54 2.36 9.67
C LYS A 40 0.31 2.03 8.18
N SER A 41 1.19 2.52 7.31
CA SER A 41 1.10 2.28 5.86
C SER A 41 1.28 0.79 5.52
N VAL A 42 2.21 0.10 6.18
CA VAL A 42 2.43 -1.34 5.99
C VAL A 42 1.25 -2.16 6.50
N GLU A 43 0.72 -1.84 7.70
CA GLU A 43 -0.48 -2.51 8.25
C GLU A 43 -1.66 -2.37 7.29
N TRP A 44 -1.85 -1.18 6.73
CA TRP A 44 -2.92 -0.87 5.80
C TRP A 44 -2.76 -1.57 4.44
N LEU A 45 -1.55 -1.60 3.87
CA LEU A 45 -1.28 -2.33 2.64
C LEU A 45 -1.52 -3.84 2.81
N ARG A 46 -1.10 -4.40 3.96
CA ARG A 46 -1.37 -5.80 4.28
C ARG A 46 -2.86 -6.09 4.32
N SER A 47 -3.69 -5.25 4.94
CA SER A 47 -5.14 -5.52 5.01
C SER A 47 -5.84 -5.59 3.65
N HIS A 48 -5.22 -5.09 2.57
CA HIS A 48 -5.78 -5.12 1.22
C HIS A 48 -5.09 -6.14 0.31
N LEU A 49 -3.80 -6.41 0.52
CA LEU A 49 -2.96 -7.23 -0.37
C LEU A 49 -2.68 -8.65 0.15
N SER A 50 -3.06 -8.98 1.39
CA SER A 50 -2.88 -10.32 1.98
C SER A 50 -4.10 -11.23 1.89
#